data_AF-A0A6A0QYM6-F1
#
_entry.id   AF-A0A6A0QYM6-F1
#
_cell.length_a   1.000
_cell.length_b   1.000
_cell.length_c   1.000
_cell.angle_alpha   90.00
_cell.angle_beta   90.00
_cell.angle_gamma   90.00
#
_symmetry.space_group_name_H-M   'P 1'
#
loop_
_entity.id
_entity.type
_entity.pdbx_description
1 polymer ?
#
loop_
_entity_poly.entity_id
_entity_poly.type
_entity_poly.pdbx_seq_one_letter_code
_entity_poly.pdbx_strand_id
1 'polypeptide(L)'
;MTFFQKYKAIIFFYCLACLLSWPFFFWRDVYTDSWNSLALDPIIKTNFIMWGPGLSAIITSFVFKAHIKKTITFFGSSSFKSILFWGVPMLAFLFFGDYGHEDTTMLRIAVYFGGIFLFTLGEELGWRGFLQDQLNHLPKWKQYLIIGSMWELWHFTTRTLSGSIGARILRPLLFIIPNSFLSYIFGESVNKTKSIVVAVTFHAWYNLLFEFSNTRTYIIFSASVLFWIFMLVKWDSKLNKRPKPDGHQLPSST
;
A
#
# COMPACT_ATOMS: atom_id res chain seq x y z
N MET A 1 -30.47 -3.98 -6.51
CA MET A 1 -29.29 -3.31 -7.07
C MET A 1 -28.47 -4.36 -7.81
N THR A 2 -28.20 -4.18 -9.10
CA THR A 2 -27.46 -5.17 -9.90
C THR A 2 -25.99 -5.25 -9.46
N PHE A 3 -25.31 -6.37 -9.75
CA PHE A 3 -23.87 -6.53 -9.48
C PHE A 3 -23.07 -5.34 -10.04
N PHE A 4 -23.34 -4.97 -11.30
CA PHE A 4 -22.68 -3.86 -11.96
C PHE A 4 -22.91 -2.53 -11.23
N GLN A 5 -24.14 -2.22 -10.81
CA GLN A 5 -24.42 -1.00 -10.06
C GLN A 5 -23.62 -0.93 -8.76
N LYS A 6 -23.42 -2.07 -8.10
CA LYS A 6 -22.69 -2.17 -6.82
C LYS A 6 -21.18 -2.02 -7.00
N TYR A 7 -20.61 -2.59 -8.07
CA TYR A 7 -19.16 -2.64 -8.27
C TYR A 7 -18.64 -1.70 -9.37
N LYS A 8 -19.49 -0.85 -9.97
CA LYS A 8 -19.11 0.08 -11.06
C LYS A 8 -17.87 0.92 -10.75
N ALA A 9 -17.76 1.45 -9.53
CA ALA A 9 -16.64 2.28 -9.13
C ALA A 9 -15.35 1.46 -8.98
N ILE A 10 -15.44 0.21 -8.48
CA ILE A 10 -14.30 -0.70 -8.36
C ILE A 10 -13.81 -1.13 -9.75
N ILE A 11 -14.73 -1.47 -10.65
CA ILE A 11 -14.39 -1.85 -12.04
C ILE A 11 -13.73 -0.68 -12.76
N PHE A 12 -14.33 0.52 -12.69
CA PHE A 12 -13.77 1.72 -13.30
C PHE A 12 -12.36 2.03 -12.75
N PHE A 13 -12.21 2.00 -11.42
CA PHE A 13 -10.92 2.17 -10.76
C PHE A 13 -9.87 1.18 -11.29
N TYR A 14 -10.20 -0.10 -11.33
CA TYR A 14 -9.21 -1.10 -11.68
C TYR A 14 -8.81 -1.03 -13.16
N CYS A 15 -9.79 -0.87 -14.05
CA CYS A 15 -9.51 -0.70 -15.48
C CYS A 15 -8.65 0.54 -15.74
N LEU A 16 -8.93 1.66 -15.06
CA LEU A 16 -8.14 2.88 -15.20
C LEU A 16 -6.74 2.73 -14.59
N ALA A 17 -6.58 2.03 -13.47
CA ALA A 17 -5.28 1.77 -12.87
C ALA A 17 -4.38 0.94 -13.79
N CYS A 18 -4.95 -0.09 -14.44
CA CYS A 18 -4.25 -0.86 -15.47
C CYS A 18 -3.92 -0.01 -16.70
N LEU A 19 -4.88 0.77 -17.22
CA LEU A 19 -4.67 1.62 -18.39
C LEU A 19 -3.54 2.63 -18.18
N LEU A 20 -3.43 3.19 -16.97
CA LEU A 20 -2.39 4.17 -16.64
C LEU A 20 -1.00 3.54 -16.48
N SER A 21 -0.89 2.32 -15.97
CA SER A 21 0.41 1.69 -15.69
C SER A 21 0.91 0.73 -16.77
N TRP A 22 0.01 -0.01 -17.42
CA TRP A 22 0.39 -1.07 -18.36
C TRP A 22 1.20 -0.60 -19.56
N PRO A 23 0.96 0.58 -20.17
CA PRO A 23 1.81 1.09 -21.23
C PRO A 23 3.28 1.24 -20.79
N PHE A 24 3.51 1.75 -19.58
CA PHE A 24 4.87 1.92 -19.06
C PHE A 24 5.50 0.60 -18.62
N PHE A 25 4.71 -0.30 -18.04
CA PHE A 25 5.14 -1.66 -17.75
C PHE A 25 5.57 -2.42 -19.01
N PHE A 26 4.76 -2.34 -20.07
CA PHE A 26 5.10 -2.93 -21.36
C PHE A 26 6.36 -2.29 -21.95
N TRP A 27 6.48 -0.96 -21.88
CA TRP A 27 7.68 -0.25 -22.34
C TRP A 27 8.94 -0.72 -21.60
N ARG A 28 8.89 -0.75 -20.27
CA ARG A 28 9.98 -1.23 -19.40
C ARG A 28 10.37 -2.69 -19.67
N ASP A 29 9.38 -3.58 -19.82
CA ASP A 29 9.61 -5.03 -19.84
C ASP A 29 9.89 -5.59 -21.25
N VAL A 30 9.42 -4.93 -22.31
CA VAL A 30 9.54 -5.40 -23.71
C VAL A 30 10.56 -4.59 -24.50
N TYR A 31 10.65 -3.28 -24.28
CA TYR A 31 11.63 -2.41 -24.93
C TYR A 31 12.64 -1.86 -23.92
N THR A 32 13.23 -2.77 -23.15
CA THR A 32 14.12 -2.49 -22.02
C THR A 32 15.27 -1.54 -22.38
N ASP A 33 15.87 -1.69 -23.56
CA ASP A 33 16.99 -0.83 -23.99
C ASP A 33 16.57 0.63 -24.15
N SER A 34 15.39 0.86 -24.73
CA SER A 34 14.79 2.20 -24.88
C SER A 34 14.38 2.78 -23.53
N TRP A 35 13.85 1.95 -22.62
CA TRP A 35 13.52 2.38 -21.27
C TRP A 35 14.78 2.78 -20.49
N ASN A 36 15.84 1.99 -20.62
CA ASN A 36 17.11 2.20 -19.91
C ASN A 36 17.88 3.40 -20.46
N SER A 37 17.82 3.67 -21.77
CA SER A 37 18.50 4.81 -22.40
C SER A 37 17.95 6.17 -21.99
N LEU A 38 16.75 6.22 -21.41
CA LEU A 38 16.15 7.44 -20.90
C LEU A 38 17.00 7.99 -19.74
N ALA A 39 17.51 9.22 -19.88
CA ALA A 39 18.42 9.86 -18.91
C ALA A 39 17.72 10.38 -17.64
N LEU A 40 16.89 9.54 -17.02
CA LEU A 40 16.27 9.79 -15.73
C LEU A 40 16.80 8.80 -14.68
N ASP A 41 16.82 9.23 -13.44
CA ASP A 41 17.14 8.36 -12.31
C ASP A 41 16.13 7.18 -12.23
N PRO A 42 16.57 5.95 -11.95
CA PRO A 42 15.69 4.79 -11.79
C PRO A 42 14.52 5.02 -10.81
N ILE A 43 14.72 5.78 -9.73
CA ILE A 43 13.65 6.02 -8.75
C ILE A 43 12.54 6.90 -9.34
N ILE A 44 12.90 7.83 -10.23
CA ILE A 44 11.95 8.70 -10.94
C ILE A 44 11.16 7.86 -11.94
N LYS A 45 11.86 7.01 -12.70
CA LYS A 45 11.24 6.08 -13.65
C LYS A 45 10.23 5.16 -12.96
N THR A 46 10.57 4.60 -11.80
CA THR A 46 9.67 3.76 -11.00
C THR A 46 8.45 4.55 -10.51
N ASN A 47 8.63 5.78 -10.05
CA ASN A 47 7.51 6.62 -9.60
C ASN A 47 6.47 6.84 -10.71
N PHE A 48 6.86 7.02 -11.97
CA PHE A 48 5.89 7.17 -13.06
C PHE A 48 5.00 5.93 -13.25
N ILE A 49 5.57 4.75 -13.10
CA ILE A 49 4.86 3.50 -13.34
C ILE A 49 3.88 3.17 -12.21
N MET A 50 4.33 3.37 -10.97
CA MET A 50 3.63 2.87 -9.78
C MET A 50 2.43 3.73 -9.34
N TRP A 51 2.28 4.94 -9.91
CA TRP A 51 1.19 5.85 -9.53
C TRP A 51 -0.16 5.58 -10.21
N GLY A 52 -0.26 4.60 -11.11
CA GLY A 52 -1.54 4.27 -11.79
C GLY A 52 -2.72 4.02 -10.84
N PRO A 53 -2.58 3.18 -9.79
CA PRO A 53 -3.63 3.00 -8.78
C PRO A 53 -3.99 4.29 -8.04
N GLY A 54 -3.00 5.11 -7.67
CA GLY A 54 -3.22 6.37 -6.94
C GLY A 54 -3.99 7.39 -7.78
N LEU A 55 -3.55 7.62 -9.03
CA LEU A 55 -4.23 8.50 -9.97
C LEU A 55 -5.65 7.98 -10.28
N SER A 56 -5.79 6.67 -10.47
CA SER A 56 -7.10 6.05 -10.68
C SER A 56 -8.03 6.26 -9.49
N ALA A 57 -7.54 6.11 -8.26
CA ALA A 57 -8.33 6.37 -7.05
C ALA A 57 -8.79 7.82 -6.96
N ILE A 58 -7.92 8.77 -7.31
CA ILE A 58 -8.26 10.21 -7.33
C ILE A 58 -9.39 10.45 -8.35
N ILE A 59 -9.20 10.04 -9.60
CA ILE A 59 -10.16 10.24 -10.68
C ILE A 59 -11.49 9.55 -10.35
N THR A 60 -11.46 8.30 -9.92
CA THR A 60 -12.66 7.54 -9.54
C THR A 60 -13.39 8.20 -8.38
N SER A 61 -12.66 8.75 -7.41
CA SER A 61 -13.24 9.49 -6.29
C SER A 61 -13.99 10.74 -6.73
N PHE A 62 -13.51 11.43 -7.76
CA PHE A 62 -14.21 12.58 -8.33
C PHE A 62 -15.44 12.15 -9.14
N VAL A 63 -15.30 11.16 -10.01
CA VAL A 63 -16.39 10.68 -10.89
C VAL A 63 -17.56 10.10 -10.10
N PHE A 64 -17.29 9.35 -9.02
CA PHE A 64 -18.32 8.68 -8.21
C PHE A 64 -18.49 9.29 -6.82
N LYS A 65 -18.18 10.58 -6.64
CA LYS A 65 -18.16 11.28 -5.35
C LYS A 65 -19.41 11.03 -4.49
N ALA A 66 -20.60 10.99 -5.09
CA ALA A 66 -21.87 10.77 -4.40
C ALA A 66 -22.05 9.35 -3.81
N HIS A 67 -21.26 8.38 -4.24
CA HIS A 67 -21.41 6.97 -3.87
C HIS A 67 -20.24 6.43 -3.03
N ILE A 68 -19.18 7.23 -2.86
CA ILE A 68 -17.95 6.79 -2.19
C ILE A 68 -17.94 7.33 -0.76
N LYS A 69 -17.82 6.42 0.21
CA LYS A 69 -17.50 6.76 1.59
C LYS A 69 -16.02 6.53 1.82
N LYS A 70 -15.30 7.60 2.19
CA LYS A 70 -13.88 7.53 2.59
C LYS A 70 -13.80 7.52 4.10
N THR A 71 -13.22 6.48 4.67
CA THR A 71 -12.93 6.36 6.10
C THR A 71 -11.43 6.40 6.38
N ILE A 72 -10.62 6.12 5.36
CA ILE A 72 -9.16 6.10 5.43
C ILE A 72 -8.62 7.44 4.90
N THR A 73 -7.68 8.04 5.63
CA THR A 73 -7.04 9.31 5.26
C THR A 73 -5.52 9.16 5.25
N PHE A 74 -4.80 10.18 4.77
CA PHE A 74 -3.34 10.13 4.70
C PHE A 74 -2.71 9.82 6.08
N PHE A 75 -3.04 10.63 7.09
CA PHE A 75 -2.49 10.51 8.44
C PHE A 75 -3.36 9.70 9.42
N GLY A 76 -4.57 9.30 9.02
CA GLY A 76 -5.48 8.54 9.85
C GLY A 76 -5.92 9.27 11.11
N SER A 77 -6.05 8.54 12.22
CA SER A 77 -6.52 9.09 13.50
C SER A 77 -5.46 9.92 14.24
N SER A 78 -4.18 9.84 13.87
CA SER A 78 -3.10 10.60 14.51
C SER A 78 -1.92 10.84 13.58
N SER A 79 -1.73 12.09 13.12
CA SER A 79 -0.59 12.48 12.28
C SER A 79 0.75 12.25 12.95
N PHE A 80 0.86 12.56 14.25
CA PHE A 80 2.10 12.33 14.99
C PHE A 80 2.50 10.85 14.99
N LYS A 81 1.56 9.94 15.29
CA LYS A 81 1.85 8.50 15.30
C LYS A 81 2.21 8.01 13.90
N SER A 82 1.53 8.49 12.85
CA SER A 82 1.81 8.13 11.46
C SER A 82 3.20 8.60 11.00
N ILE A 83 3.60 9.82 11.38
CA ILE A 83 4.95 10.34 11.11
C ILE A 83 6.00 9.50 11.84
N LEU A 84 5.79 9.16 13.10
CA LEU A 84 6.72 8.28 13.83
C LEU A 84 6.77 6.86 13.25
N PHE A 85 5.64 6.33 12.80
CA PHE A 85 5.52 4.99 12.26
C PHE A 85 6.43 4.78 11.04
N TRP A 86 6.49 5.80 10.16
CA TRP A 86 7.40 5.86 9.03
C TRP A 86 8.82 6.28 9.43
N GLY A 87 8.91 7.42 10.12
CA GLY A 87 10.16 8.15 10.31
C GLY A 87 11.17 7.41 11.18
N VAL A 88 10.74 6.76 12.27
CA VAL A 88 11.68 6.09 13.19
C VAL A 88 12.42 4.93 12.50
N PRO A 89 11.73 3.96 11.86
CA PRO A 89 12.40 2.92 11.08
C PRO A 89 13.28 3.47 9.96
N MET A 90 12.80 4.47 9.21
CA MET A 90 13.57 4.99 8.07
C MET A 90 14.81 5.77 8.49
N LEU A 91 14.76 6.51 9.60
CA LEU A 91 15.93 7.14 10.19
C LEU A 91 16.90 6.11 10.76
N ALA A 92 16.41 5.08 11.46
CA ALA A 92 17.25 3.99 11.92
C ALA A 92 17.94 3.31 10.74
N PHE A 93 17.22 3.10 9.63
CA PHE A 93 17.84 2.56 8.44
C PHE A 93 18.87 3.51 7.87
N LEU A 94 18.55 4.80 7.69
CA LEU A 94 19.44 5.83 7.14
C LEU A 94 20.81 5.89 7.84
N PHE A 95 20.82 5.79 9.17
CA PHE A 95 22.04 5.95 9.97
C PHE A 95 22.80 4.64 10.22
N PHE A 96 22.11 3.51 10.26
CA PHE A 96 22.71 2.22 10.67
C PHE A 96 22.69 1.15 9.57
N GLY A 97 22.10 1.46 8.41
CA GLY A 97 22.00 0.57 7.27
C GLY A 97 23.34 0.24 6.63
N ASP A 98 23.34 -0.82 5.84
CA ASP A 98 24.41 -1.15 4.91
C ASP A 98 23.85 -1.14 3.49
N TYR A 99 24.46 -0.33 2.63
CA TYR A 99 23.99 -0.04 1.27
C TYR A 99 24.91 -0.61 0.19
N GLY A 100 25.95 -1.37 0.56
CA GLY A 100 26.76 -2.17 -0.36
C GLY A 100 27.64 -1.40 -1.37
N HIS A 101 27.65 -0.06 -1.34
CA HIS A 101 28.40 0.77 -2.29
C HIS A 101 29.19 1.85 -1.54
N GLU A 102 30.52 1.81 -1.66
CA GLU A 102 31.44 2.72 -0.94
C GLU A 102 31.17 4.21 -1.23
N ASP A 103 30.66 4.54 -2.42
CA ASP A 103 30.38 5.93 -2.84
C ASP A 103 28.96 6.43 -2.47
N THR A 104 28.17 5.64 -1.74
CA THR A 104 26.79 6.01 -1.44
C THR A 104 26.71 7.02 -0.30
N THR A 105 26.34 8.25 -0.64
CA THR A 105 26.16 9.30 0.37
C THR A 105 24.81 9.16 1.09
N MET A 106 24.77 9.60 2.36
CA MET A 106 23.53 9.64 3.15
C MET A 106 22.43 10.45 2.47
N LEU A 107 22.77 11.51 1.74
CA LEU A 107 21.81 12.30 0.96
C LEU A 107 21.17 11.47 -0.17
N ARG A 108 21.96 10.66 -0.89
CA ARG A 108 21.42 9.78 -1.94
C ARG A 108 20.44 8.75 -1.37
N ILE A 109 20.76 8.16 -0.22
CA ILE A 109 19.85 7.25 0.47
C ILE A 109 18.58 7.97 0.94
N ALA A 110 18.70 9.17 1.49
CA ALA A 110 17.53 9.95 1.91
C ALA A 110 16.61 10.27 0.72
N VAL A 111 17.18 10.62 -0.45
CA VAL A 111 16.42 10.82 -1.69
C VAL A 111 15.75 9.52 -2.14
N TYR A 112 16.48 8.39 -2.08
CA TYR A 112 15.91 7.07 -2.38
C TYR A 112 14.75 6.72 -1.44
N PHE A 113 14.86 6.99 -0.14
CA PHE A 113 13.79 6.81 0.85
C PHE A 113 12.58 7.73 0.59
N GLY A 114 12.81 8.96 0.11
CA GLY A 114 11.74 9.82 -0.38
C GLY A 114 11.05 9.23 -1.62
N GLY A 115 11.83 8.73 -2.58
CA GLY A 115 11.31 8.13 -3.80
C GLY A 115 10.51 6.84 -3.56
N ILE A 116 10.96 5.98 -2.63
CA ILE A 116 10.22 4.77 -2.24
C ILE A 116 8.94 5.10 -1.50
N PHE A 117 8.94 6.12 -0.64
CA PHE A 117 7.72 6.63 -0.02
C PHE A 117 6.71 7.07 -1.09
N LEU A 118 7.15 7.85 -2.08
CA LEU A 118 6.26 8.39 -3.10
C LEU A 118 5.65 7.31 -3.98
N PHE A 119 6.43 6.33 -4.45
CA PHE A 119 5.86 5.31 -5.34
C PHE A 119 4.94 4.35 -4.58
N THR A 120 5.32 3.96 -3.34
CA THR A 120 4.46 3.12 -2.51
C THR A 120 3.21 3.87 -2.06
N LEU A 121 3.28 5.18 -1.82
CA LEU A 121 2.10 6.03 -1.64
C LEU A 121 1.17 5.98 -2.84
N GLY A 122 1.71 6.09 -4.06
CA GLY A 122 0.93 5.97 -5.29
C GLY A 122 0.11 4.68 -5.34
N GLU A 123 0.71 3.55 -5.01
CA GLU A 123 0.00 2.27 -4.95
C GLU A 123 -1.01 2.21 -3.79
N GLU A 124 -0.58 2.55 -2.58
CA GLU A 124 -1.41 2.41 -1.36
C GLU A 124 -2.59 3.38 -1.32
N LEU A 125 -2.49 4.55 -1.97
CA LEU A 125 -3.65 5.43 -2.20
C LEU A 125 -4.77 4.70 -2.95
N GLY A 126 -4.40 3.87 -3.93
CA GLY A 126 -5.33 3.03 -4.68
C GLY A 126 -5.84 1.85 -3.86
N TRP A 127 -4.93 0.98 -3.42
CA TRP A 127 -5.29 -0.31 -2.83
C TRP A 127 -5.91 -0.18 -1.44
N ARG A 128 -5.30 0.59 -0.55
CA ARG A 128 -5.73 0.75 0.84
C ARG A 128 -6.59 2.00 1.02
N GLY A 129 -6.27 3.09 0.32
CA GLY A 129 -7.03 4.35 0.42
C GLY A 129 -8.41 4.29 -0.23
N PHE A 130 -8.52 3.70 -1.43
CA PHE A 130 -9.78 3.63 -2.17
C PHE A 130 -10.42 2.24 -2.14
N LEU A 131 -9.73 1.23 -2.66
CA LEU A 131 -10.32 -0.09 -2.92
C LEU A 131 -10.75 -0.78 -1.62
N GLN A 132 -9.93 -0.71 -0.57
CA GLN A 132 -10.28 -1.27 0.74
C GLN A 132 -11.57 -0.67 1.28
N ASP A 133 -11.74 0.66 1.26
CA ASP A 133 -12.97 1.31 1.71
C ASP A 133 -14.21 0.83 0.92
N GLN A 134 -14.06 0.63 -0.39
CA GLN A 134 -15.18 0.14 -1.23
C GLN A 134 -15.54 -1.33 -0.94
N LEU A 135 -14.58 -2.13 -0.47
CA LEU A 135 -14.76 -3.54 -0.15
C LEU A 135 -15.10 -3.82 1.32
N ASN A 136 -15.17 -2.80 2.19
CA ASN A 136 -15.43 -2.94 3.63
C ASN A 136 -16.77 -3.62 3.99
N HIS A 137 -17.71 -3.68 3.04
CA HIS A 137 -18.99 -4.37 3.22
C HIS A 137 -18.89 -5.89 3.05
N LEU A 138 -17.74 -6.42 2.62
CA LEU A 138 -17.48 -7.85 2.46
C LEU A 138 -16.82 -8.43 3.72
N PRO A 139 -16.91 -9.75 3.94
CA PRO A 139 -16.08 -10.44 4.91
C PRO A 139 -14.59 -10.17 4.66
N LYS A 140 -13.82 -9.95 5.74
CA LYS A 140 -12.39 -9.59 5.69
C LYS A 140 -11.57 -10.47 4.75
N TRP A 141 -11.73 -11.79 4.80
CA TRP A 141 -10.99 -12.71 3.93
C TRP A 141 -11.26 -12.48 2.45
N LYS A 142 -12.51 -12.15 2.06
CA LYS A 142 -12.87 -11.83 0.67
C LYS A 142 -12.25 -10.50 0.26
N GLN A 143 -12.34 -9.50 1.12
CA GLN A 143 -11.76 -8.18 0.88
C GLN A 143 -10.26 -8.30 0.56
N TYR A 144 -9.50 -8.98 1.42
CA TYR A 144 -8.04 -9.07 1.25
C TYR A 144 -7.63 -10.00 0.12
N LEU A 145 -8.38 -11.08 -0.15
CA LEU A 145 -8.16 -11.91 -1.33
C LEU A 145 -8.39 -11.14 -2.63
N ILE A 146 -9.45 -10.32 -2.70
CA ILE A 146 -9.75 -9.49 -3.87
C ILE A 146 -8.65 -8.45 -4.06
N ILE A 147 -8.27 -7.72 -3.01
CA ILE A 147 -7.20 -6.70 -3.09
C ILE A 147 -5.88 -7.34 -3.52
N GLY A 148 -5.46 -8.45 -2.87
CA GLY A 148 -4.22 -9.14 -3.21
C GLY A 148 -4.20 -9.69 -4.64
N SER A 149 -5.33 -10.22 -5.11
CA SER A 149 -5.46 -10.70 -6.49
C SER A 149 -5.39 -9.56 -7.51
N MET A 150 -6.12 -8.47 -7.27
CA MET A 150 -6.10 -7.29 -8.15
C MET A 150 -4.72 -6.64 -8.17
N TRP A 151 -4.05 -6.56 -7.02
CA TRP A 151 -2.71 -6.03 -6.94
C TRP A 151 -1.68 -6.90 -7.68
N GLU A 152 -1.77 -8.23 -7.58
CA GLU A 152 -0.90 -9.13 -8.34
C GLU A 152 -1.17 -9.07 -9.85
N LEU A 153 -2.44 -9.07 -10.25
CA LEU A 153 -2.83 -9.01 -11.66
C LEU A 153 -2.53 -7.65 -12.30
N TRP A 154 -2.43 -6.57 -11.52
CA TRP A 154 -1.98 -5.29 -12.03
C TRP A 154 -0.50 -5.35 -12.49
N HIS A 155 0.34 -6.18 -11.87
CA HIS A 155 1.74 -6.42 -12.25
C HIS A 155 1.93 -7.37 -13.46
N PHE A 156 0.88 -7.57 -14.27
CA PHE A 156 0.79 -8.64 -15.27
C PHE A 156 2.05 -8.86 -16.13
N THR A 157 2.57 -7.82 -16.79
CA THR A 157 3.73 -7.95 -17.69
C THR A 157 4.99 -8.44 -16.96
N THR A 158 5.25 -7.86 -15.77
CA THR A 158 6.38 -8.22 -14.90
C THR A 158 6.40 -9.71 -14.57
N ARG A 159 5.21 -10.31 -14.44
CA ARG A 159 5.04 -11.70 -14.00
C ARG A 159 4.98 -12.71 -15.13
N THR A 160 4.62 -12.28 -16.34
CA THR A 160 4.24 -13.17 -17.44
C THR A 160 5.18 -13.13 -18.65
N LEU A 161 6.14 -12.19 -18.70
CA LEU A 161 7.01 -12.06 -19.87
C LEU A 161 8.28 -12.92 -19.84
N SER A 162 8.67 -13.46 -18.68
CA SER A 162 9.92 -14.24 -18.52
C SER A 162 9.69 -15.71 -18.19
N GLY A 163 10.60 -16.57 -18.64
CA GLY A 163 10.60 -18.01 -18.36
C GLY A 163 9.72 -18.85 -19.30
N SER A 164 9.57 -20.13 -18.98
CA SER A 164 8.74 -21.08 -19.74
C SER A 164 7.25 -20.73 -19.66
N ILE A 165 6.44 -21.23 -20.60
CA ILE A 165 4.98 -20.99 -20.60
C ILE A 165 4.32 -21.39 -19.26
N GLY A 166 4.77 -22.51 -18.67
CA GLY A 166 4.32 -22.94 -17.35
C GLY A 166 4.67 -21.95 -16.25
N ALA A 167 5.91 -21.41 -16.25
CA ALA A 167 6.32 -20.40 -15.29
C ALA A 167 5.54 -19.08 -15.44
N ARG A 168 5.19 -18.69 -16.67
CA ARG A 168 4.40 -17.48 -16.96
C ARG A 168 2.96 -17.58 -16.43
N ILE A 169 2.38 -18.77 -16.45
CA ILE A 169 1.02 -19.01 -15.92
C ILE A 169 1.04 -19.21 -14.40
N LEU A 170 1.98 -20.01 -13.90
CA LEU A 170 2.00 -20.41 -12.49
C LEU A 170 2.46 -19.28 -11.57
N ARG A 171 3.39 -18.42 -12.02
CA ARG A 171 3.95 -17.35 -11.19
C ARG A 171 2.87 -16.37 -10.68
N PRO A 172 2.03 -15.73 -11.52
CA PRO A 172 0.95 -14.88 -11.02
C PRO A 172 0.04 -15.59 -10.01
N LEU A 173 -0.33 -16.85 -10.27
CA LEU A 173 -1.22 -17.62 -9.40
C LEU A 173 -0.59 -17.89 -8.02
N LEU A 174 0.70 -18.22 -7.98
CA LEU A 174 1.41 -18.45 -6.73
C LEU A 174 1.60 -17.17 -5.92
N PHE A 175 1.74 -16.02 -6.57
CA PHE A 175 1.91 -14.72 -5.90
C PHE A 175 0.61 -14.12 -5.35
N ILE A 176 -0.57 -14.60 -5.77
CA ILE A 176 -1.85 -14.16 -5.18
C ILE A 176 -1.89 -14.46 -3.67
N ILE A 177 -1.40 -15.61 -3.24
CA ILE A 177 -1.44 -16.03 -1.82
C ILE A 177 -0.61 -15.08 -0.94
N PRO A 178 0.70 -14.86 -1.18
CA PRO A 178 1.49 -13.93 -0.38
C PRO A 178 0.97 -12.49 -0.49
N ASN A 179 0.52 -12.04 -1.67
CA ASN A 179 -0.04 -10.69 -1.80
C ASN A 179 -1.36 -10.51 -1.04
N SER A 180 -2.19 -11.56 -0.96
CA SER A 180 -3.41 -11.55 -0.14
C SER A 180 -3.08 -11.53 1.35
N PHE A 181 -2.02 -12.21 1.77
CA PHE A 181 -1.53 -12.17 3.14
C PHE A 181 -0.95 -10.78 3.51
N LEU A 182 -0.16 -10.17 2.63
CA LEU A 182 0.29 -8.78 2.80
C LEU A 182 -0.89 -7.81 2.81
N SER A 183 -1.89 -8.03 1.96
CA SER A 183 -3.14 -7.26 1.94
C SER A 183 -3.88 -7.34 3.28
N TYR A 184 -3.89 -8.51 3.92
CA TYR A 184 -4.43 -8.68 5.27
C TYR A 184 -3.63 -7.87 6.31
N ILE A 185 -2.29 -8.00 6.35
CA ILE A 185 -1.45 -7.29 7.33
C ILE A 185 -1.62 -5.78 7.20
N PHE A 186 -1.49 -5.26 5.98
CA PHE A 186 -1.55 -3.82 5.72
C PHE A 186 -2.98 -3.34 5.98
N GLY A 187 -3.98 -4.09 5.50
CA GLY A 187 -5.38 -3.73 5.60
C GLY A 187 -5.90 -3.69 7.04
N GLU A 188 -5.55 -4.67 7.89
CA GLU A 188 -5.92 -4.63 9.31
C GLU A 188 -5.25 -3.47 10.05
N SER A 189 -3.99 -3.18 9.72
CA SER A 189 -3.26 -2.06 10.30
C SER A 189 -3.86 -0.72 9.88
N VAL A 190 -4.26 -0.56 8.62
CA VAL A 190 -5.00 0.62 8.14
C VAL A 190 -6.39 0.68 8.74
N ASN A 191 -7.10 -0.44 8.91
CA ASN A 191 -8.42 -0.44 9.55
C ASN A 191 -8.37 0.06 10.99
N LYS A 192 -7.28 -0.27 11.71
CA LYS A 192 -7.03 0.20 13.07
C LYS A 192 -6.64 1.68 13.11
N THR A 193 -5.72 2.09 12.26
CA THR A 193 -5.10 3.43 12.33
C THR A 193 -5.79 4.50 11.49
N LYS A 194 -6.58 4.07 10.52
CA LYS A 194 -7.15 4.85 9.41
C LYS A 194 -6.11 5.58 8.56
N SER A 195 -4.83 5.24 8.69
CA SER A 195 -3.72 5.95 8.02
C SER A 195 -3.16 5.17 6.84
N ILE A 196 -3.09 5.82 5.69
CA ILE A 196 -2.41 5.28 4.50
C ILE A 196 -0.90 5.20 4.72
N VAL A 197 -0.31 6.16 5.45
CA VAL A 197 1.13 6.16 5.78
C VAL A 197 1.56 4.86 6.47
N VAL A 198 0.69 4.22 7.25
CA VAL A 198 0.97 2.91 7.87
C VAL A 198 1.16 1.82 6.82
N ALA A 199 0.29 1.74 5.80
CA ALA A 199 0.46 0.80 4.70
C ALA A 199 1.68 1.14 3.83
N VAL A 200 1.90 2.42 3.55
CA VAL A 200 3.08 2.92 2.82
C VAL A 200 4.37 2.49 3.51
N THR A 201 4.41 2.57 4.84
CA THR A 201 5.55 2.11 5.64
C THR A 201 5.82 0.63 5.42
N PHE A 202 4.82 -0.23 5.59
CA PHE A 202 5.03 -1.66 5.41
C PHE A 202 5.37 -2.04 3.97
N HIS A 203 4.75 -1.40 3.00
CA HIS A 203 5.05 -1.63 1.59
C HIS A 203 6.49 -1.20 1.25
N ALA A 204 6.91 -0.01 1.68
CA ALA A 204 8.29 0.42 1.48
C ALA A 204 9.28 -0.56 2.10
N TRP A 205 9.04 -1.01 3.33
CA TRP A 205 9.91 -2.01 3.98
C TRP A 205 9.90 -3.36 3.28
N TYR A 206 8.75 -3.81 2.76
CA TYR A 206 8.69 -5.00 1.93
C TYR A 206 9.66 -4.88 0.74
N ASN A 207 9.62 -3.76 0.02
CA ASN A 207 10.53 -3.52 -1.11
C ASN A 207 12.00 -3.38 -0.68
N LEU A 208 12.28 -2.68 0.43
CA LEU A 208 13.65 -2.53 0.96
C LEU A 208 14.27 -3.86 1.38
N LEU A 209 13.48 -4.82 1.86
CA LEU A 209 13.97 -6.15 2.23
C LEU A 209 14.44 -6.97 1.02
N PHE A 210 13.85 -6.74 -0.15
CA PHE A 210 14.32 -7.35 -1.40
C PHE A 210 15.57 -6.65 -1.93
N GLU A 211 15.58 -5.31 -1.90
CA GLU A 211 16.70 -4.51 -2.41
C GLU A 211 17.97 -4.68 -1.55
N PHE A 212 17.83 -4.53 -0.23
CA PHE A 212 18.94 -4.55 0.72
C PHE A 212 18.93 -5.84 1.55
N SER A 213 19.15 -6.98 0.90
CA SER A 213 19.11 -8.31 1.52
C SER A 213 20.38 -8.65 2.32
N ASN A 214 20.68 -7.87 3.36
CA ASN A 214 21.85 -8.06 4.23
C ASN A 214 21.48 -8.12 5.72
N THR A 215 22.42 -8.61 6.54
CA THR A 215 22.23 -8.82 7.98
C THR A 215 21.83 -7.54 8.72
N ARG A 216 22.41 -6.38 8.37
CA ARG A 216 22.07 -5.10 9.04
C ARG A 216 20.63 -4.70 8.75
N THR A 217 20.19 -4.81 7.51
CA THR A 217 18.79 -4.55 7.13
C THR A 217 17.83 -5.44 7.91
N TYR A 218 18.13 -6.74 8.05
CA TYR A 218 17.27 -7.67 8.80
C TYR A 218 17.21 -7.36 10.30
N ILE A 219 18.32 -6.92 10.91
CA ILE A 219 18.34 -6.48 12.31
C ILE A 219 17.45 -5.23 12.49
N ILE A 220 17.62 -4.21 11.63
CA ILE A 220 16.85 -2.97 11.70
C ILE A 220 15.37 -3.24 11.45
N PHE A 221 15.04 -4.08 10.48
CA PHE A 221 13.66 -4.50 10.23
C PHE A 221 13.06 -5.22 11.44
N SER A 222 13.80 -6.15 12.05
CA SER A 222 13.33 -6.88 13.24
C SER A 222 13.04 -5.94 14.42
N ALA A 223 13.92 -4.97 14.68
CA ALA A 223 13.67 -3.93 15.68
C ALA A 223 12.46 -3.05 15.31
N SER A 224 12.31 -2.72 14.03
CA SER A 224 11.17 -1.94 13.50
C SER A 224 9.84 -2.68 13.65
N VAL A 225 9.81 -4.01 13.48
CA VAL A 225 8.62 -4.84 13.72
C VAL A 225 8.18 -4.74 15.18
N LEU A 226 9.10 -4.83 16.14
CA LEU A 226 8.76 -4.67 17.56
C LEU A 226 8.19 -3.27 17.86
N PHE A 227 8.80 -2.24 17.28
CA PHE A 227 8.32 -0.86 17.37
C PHE A 227 6.91 -0.70 16.77
N TRP A 228 6.66 -1.24 15.57
CA TRP A 228 5.35 -1.16 14.93
C TRP A 228 4.27 -1.91 15.70
N ILE A 229 4.57 -3.10 16.22
CA ILE A 229 3.65 -3.84 17.08
C ILE A 229 3.29 -2.99 18.29
N PHE A 230 4.28 -2.41 18.98
CA PHE A 230 4.04 -1.51 20.12
C PHE A 230 3.15 -0.31 19.73
N MET A 231 3.48 0.37 18.63
CA MET A 231 2.71 1.51 18.11
C MET A 231 1.26 1.12 17.78
N LEU A 232 1.04 0.01 17.08
CA LEU A 232 -0.28 -0.49 16.72
C LEU A 232 -1.08 -0.92 17.96
N VAL A 233 -0.47 -1.55 18.95
CA VAL A 233 -1.12 -1.88 20.23
C VAL A 233 -1.58 -0.62 20.95
N LYS A 234 -0.77 0.44 20.97
CA LYS A 234 -1.04 1.72 21.65
C LYS A 234 -1.76 2.75 20.76
N TRP A 235 -2.23 2.36 19.58
CA TRP A 235 -2.74 3.34 18.60
C TRP A 235 -4.02 4.06 19.08
N ASP A 236 -4.99 3.36 19.67
CA ASP A 236 -6.28 3.96 20.07
C ASP A 236 -6.82 3.43 21.42
N SER A 237 -6.02 3.51 22.49
CA SER A 237 -6.51 3.14 23.84
C SER A 237 -7.54 4.12 24.44
N LYS A 238 -8.01 5.14 23.69
CA LYS A 238 -8.96 6.17 24.18
C LYS A 238 -10.32 6.19 23.46
N LEU A 239 -10.49 5.52 22.32
CA LEU A 239 -11.77 5.52 21.57
C LEU A 239 -12.78 4.46 22.06
N ASN A 240 -12.39 3.58 22.99
CA ASN A 240 -13.26 2.53 23.56
C ASN A 240 -14.06 2.95 24.81
N LYS A 241 -14.03 4.23 25.22
CA LYS A 241 -15.00 4.73 26.19
C LYS A 241 -16.32 4.99 25.44
N ARG A 242 -17.14 3.96 25.26
CA ARG A 242 -18.57 4.18 24.95
C ARG A 242 -19.12 5.13 26.04
N PRO A 243 -19.86 6.20 25.70
CA PRO A 243 -20.68 6.86 26.69
C PRO A 243 -21.54 5.80 27.38
N LYS A 244 -21.63 5.82 28.71
CA LYS A 244 -22.67 5.06 29.40
C LYS A 244 -24.00 5.45 28.74
N PRO A 245 -24.90 4.52 28.39
CA PRO A 245 -26.23 4.91 28.00
C PRO A 245 -26.81 5.73 29.16
N ASP A 246 -27.17 6.98 28.88
CA ASP A 246 -27.88 7.81 29.84
C ASP A 246 -29.08 7.00 30.32
N GLY A 247 -29.16 6.81 31.63
CA GLY A 247 -30.22 6.04 32.25
C GLY A 247 -31.56 6.68 31.88
N HIS A 248 -32.33 6.00 31.04
CA HIS A 248 -33.75 6.28 30.88
C HIS A 248 -34.40 6.11 32.24
N GLN A 249 -34.64 7.23 32.94
CA GLN A 249 -35.65 7.29 33.98
C GLN A 249 -37.00 7.09 33.29
N LEU A 250 -37.63 5.94 33.55
CA LEU A 250 -39.04 5.73 33.25
C LEU A 250 -39.86 6.74 34.07
N PRO A 251 -40.88 7.40 33.49
CA PRO A 251 -41.78 8.22 34.27
C PRO A 251 -42.56 7.31 35.23
N SER A 252 -42.50 7.63 36.52
CA SER A 252 -43.35 7.02 37.54
C SER A 252 -44.81 7.35 37.23
N SER A 253 -45.59 6.32 36.92
CA SER A 253 -47.04 6.39 36.85
C SER A 253 -47.61 6.54 38.26
N THR A 254 -48.04 7.75 38.62
CA THR A 254 -49.08 8.03 39.62
C THR A 254 -49.77 9.33 39.24
#